data_AF-A0A2B7ZVZ8-F1
#
_entry.id   AF-A0A2B7ZVZ8-F1
#
_cell.length_a   1.000
_cell.length_b   1.000
_cell.length_c   1.000
_cell.angle_alpha   90.00
_cell.angle_beta   90.00
_cell.angle_gamma   90.00
#
_symmetry.space_group_name_H-M   'P 1'
#
loop_
_entity.id
_entity.type
_entity.pdbx_description
1 polymer ?
#
loop_
_entity_poly.entity_id
_entity_poly.type
_entity_poly.pdbx_seq_one_letter_code
_entity_poly.pdbx_strand_id
1 'polypeptide(L)' 'MAHKIFLSYTRADQPIVEPVALRLEDIFGQEQVFYDSWSIRPGDGIIDQINKGLEAPEFVFFFVS' A
#
# COMPACT_ATOMS: atom_id res chain seq x y z
N MET A 1 -13.15 -5.89 0.33
CA MET A 1 -12.90 -5.36 1.69
C MET A 1 -11.92 -4.22 1.54
N ALA A 2 -12.07 -3.13 2.29
CA ALA A 2 -11.16 -2.00 2.22
C ALA A 2 -9.82 -2.37 2.86
N HIS A 3 -8.71 -1.94 2.27
CA HIS A 3 -7.39 -2.10 2.86
C HIS A 3 -7.30 -1.27 4.14
N LYS A 4 -6.80 -1.87 5.23
CA LYS A 4 -6.71 -1.21 6.54
C LYS A 4 -5.41 -0.46 6.75
N ILE A 5 -4.35 -0.86 6.05
CA ILE A 5 -3.01 -0.31 6.20
C ILE A 5 -2.55 0.24 4.85
N PHE A 6 -2.25 1.53 4.79
CA PHE A 6 -1.75 2.20 3.58
C PHE A 6 -0.27 2.58 3.75
N LEU A 7 0.57 2.12 2.82
CA LEU A 7 1.98 2.50 2.74
C LEU A 7 2.14 3.61 1.70
N SER A 8 2.39 4.84 2.17
CA SER A 8 2.62 6.01 1.32
C SER A 8 4.11 6.30 1.27
N TYR A 9 4.70 6.22 0.07
CA TYR A 9 6.14 6.33 -0.13
C TYR A 9 6.45 6.80 -1.56
N THR A 10 7.67 7.29 -1.79
CA THR A 10 8.13 7.61 -3.13
C THR A 10 8.76 6.38 -3.79
N ARG A 11 8.84 6.34 -5.13
CA ARG A 11 9.52 5.23 -5.82
C ARG A 11 10.98 5.03 -5.38
N ALA A 12 11.65 6.07 -4.90
CA ALA A 12 13.01 5.98 -4.40
C ALA A 12 13.10 5.19 -3.08
N ASP A 13 12.04 5.22 -2.27
CA ASP A 13 11.98 4.56 -0.96
C ASP A 13 11.56 3.09 -1.05
N GLN A 14 11.16 2.61 -2.25
CA GLN A 14 10.66 1.25 -2.46
C GLN A 14 11.55 0.17 -1.82
N PRO A 15 12.90 0.20 -1.96
CA PRO A 15 13.78 -0.82 -1.36
C PRO A 15 13.73 -0.87 0.17
N ILE A 16 13.33 0.23 0.82
CA ILE A 16 13.20 0.34 2.28
C ILE A 16 11.78 -0.04 2.72
N VAL A 17 10.78 0.28 1.91
CA VAL A 17 9.36 0.04 2.22
C VAL A 17 8.95 -1.40 1.96
N GLU A 18 9.53 -2.06 0.96
CA GLU A 18 9.17 -3.44 0.57
C GLU A 18 9.34 -4.46 1.72
N PRO A 19 10.44 -4.48 2.50
CA PRO A 19 10.55 -5.34 3.67
C PRO A 19 9.47 -5.09 4.72
N VAL A 20 9.02 -3.84 4.88
CA VAL A 20 7.93 -3.49 5.80
C VAL A 20 6.60 -4.02 5.26
N ALA A 21 6.34 -3.85 3.96
CA ALA A 21 5.15 -4.37 3.30
C ALA A 21 5.03 -5.90 3.47
N LEU A 22 6.09 -6.64 3.13
CA LEU A 22 6.15 -8.10 3.29
C LEU A 22 5.91 -8.54 4.73
N ARG A 23 6.45 -7.80 5.70
CA ARG A 23 6.24 -8.12 7.12
C ARG A 23 4.80 -7.89 7.55
N LEU A 24 4.17 -6.82 7.07
CA LEU A 24 2.77 -6.51 7.37
C LEU A 24 1.82 -7.50 6.70
N GLU A 25 2.12 -7.94 5.48
CA GLU A 25 1.40 -9.02 4.79
C GLU A 25 1.44 -10.32 5.59
N ASP A 26 2.60 -10.74 6.08
CA ASP A 26 2.75 -11.97 6.87
C ASP A 26 1.93 -11.93 8.18
N ILE A 27 1.77 -10.75 8.79
CA ILE A 27 1.06 -10.58 10.06
C ILE A 27 -0.46 -10.43 9.85
N PHE A 28 -0.87 -9.62 8.87
CA PHE A 28 -2.25 -9.15 8.73
C PHE A 28 -2.98 -9.74 7.52
N GLY A 29 -2.26 -10.37 6.58
CA GLY A 29 -2.78 -10.77 5.28
C GLY A 29 -2.58 -9.69 4.21
N GLN A 30 -2.29 -10.11 2.98
CA GLN A 30 -2.03 -9.22 1.85
C GLN A 30 -3.24 -8.31 1.55
N GLU A 31 -4.46 -8.80 1.75
CA GLU A 31 -5.70 -8.05 1.53
C GLU A 31 -5.89 -6.87 2.49
N GLN A 32 -5.18 -6.86 3.63
CA GLN A 32 -5.24 -5.76 4.60
C GLN A 32 -4.23 -4.66 4.33
N VAL A 33 -3.24 -4.90 3.48
CA VAL A 33 -2.11 -3.99 3.22
C VAL A 33 -2.18 -3.46 1.80
N PHE A 34 -2.34 -2.15 1.66
CA PHE A 34 -2.17 -1.47 0.40
C PHE A 34 -0.69 -1.11 0.21
N TYR A 35 -0.03 -1.87 -0.65
CA TYR A 35 1.28 -1.59 -1.21
C TYR A 35 1.13 -1.53 -2.74
N ASP A 36 1.24 -0.33 -3.30
CA ASP A 36 0.95 -0.04 -4.71
C ASP A 36 1.74 -0.92 -5.69
N SER A 37 2.96 -1.33 -5.36
CA SER A 37 3.77 -2.23 -6.18
C SER A 37 3.16 -3.63 -6.38
N TRP A 38 2.29 -4.11 -5.47
CA TRP A 38 1.51 -5.33 -5.70
C TRP A 38 0.26 -5.10 -6.55
N SER A 39 -0.27 -3.88 -6.52
CA SER A 39 -1.60 -3.53 -7.03
C SER A 39 -1.61 -2.96 -8.44
N ILE A 40 -0.45 -2.63 -9.01
CA ILE A 40 -0.35 -2.04 -10.36
C ILE A 40 -0.36 -3.15 -11.42
N ARG A 41 -1.53 -3.40 -12.00
CA ARG A 41 -1.67 -4.06 -13.32
C ARG A 41 -1.76 -2.99 -14.40
N PRO A 42 -1.11 -3.14 -15.57
CA PRO A 42 -1.25 -2.20 -16.67
C PRO A 42 -2.72 -2.05 -17.09
N GLY A 43 -3.27 -0.84 -17.02
CA GLY A 43 -4.66 -0.54 -17.38
C GLY A 43 -5.59 -0.23 -16.21
N ASP A 44 -5.19 -0.51 -14.96
CA ASP A 44 -5.93 -0.05 -13.78
C ASP A 44 -5.62 1.43 -13.51
N GLY A 45 -6.65 2.26 -13.41
CA GLY A 45 -6.51 3.66 -13.04
C GLY A 45 -5.92 3.77 -11.64
N ILE A 46 -4.65 4.18 -11.54
CA ILE A 46 -3.93 4.37 -10.27
C ILE A 46 -4.73 5.26 -9.30
N ILE A 47 -5.47 6.24 -9.83
CA ILE A 47 -6.31 7.16 -9.05
C ILE A 47 -7.52 6.44 -8.44
N ASP A 48 -8.15 5.52 -9.16
CA ASP A 48 -9.31 4.77 -8.64
C ASP A 48 -8.91 3.76 -7.56
N GLN A 49 -7.72 3.18 -7.67
CA GLN A 49 -7.17 2.27 -6.65
C GLN A 49 -6.71 3.02 -5.40
N ILE A 50 -6.14 4.22 -5.57
CA ILE A 50 -5.83 5.12 -4.45
C ILE A 50 -7.12 5.57 -3.76
N ASN A 51 -8.15 5.99 -4.50
CA ASN A 51 -9.42 6.42 -3.92
C ASN A 51 -10.09 5.28 -3.12
N LYS A 52 -10.06 4.03 -3.62
CA LYS A 52 -10.54 2.84 -2.88
C LYS A 52 -9.67 2.49 -1.67
N GLY A 53 -8.35 2.66 -1.78
CA GLY A 53 -7.41 2.48 -0.66
C GLY A 53 -7.54 3.57 0.42
N LEU A 54 -8.04 4.75 0.05
CA LEU A 54 -8.26 5.90 0.93
C LEU A 54 -9.68 5.99 1.50
N GLU A 55 -10.62 5.11 1.11
CA GLU A 55 -12.00 5.18 1.58
C GLU A 55 -12.15 5.01 3.10
N ALA A 56 -11.15 4.43 3.80
CA ALA A 56 -10.82 4.65 5.21
C ALA A 56 -9.79 3.61 5.71
N PRO A 57 -8.48 3.78 5.44
CA PRO A 57 -7.49 2.95 6.10
C PRO A 57 -7.47 3.26 7.61
N GLU A 58 -7.39 2.23 8.45
CA GLU A 58 -7.21 2.38 9.89
C GLU A 58 -5.83 2.98 10.22
N PHE A 59 -4.83 2.69 9.37
CA PHE A 59 -3.45 3.15 9.54
C PHE A 59 -2.86 3.66 8.22
N VAL A 60 -2.15 4.79 8.31
CA VAL A 60 -1.33 5.32 7.23
C VAL A 60 0.11 5.41 7.70
N PHE A 61 1.01 4.67 7.04
CA PHE A 61 2.45 4.79 7.24
C PHE A 61 3.02 5.67 6.13
N PHE A 62 3.55 6.83 6.51
CA PHE A 62 4.11 7.80 5.57
C PHE A 62 5.64 7.80 5.66
N PHE A 63 6.29 7.36 4.58
CA PHE A 63 7.74 7.34 4.44
C PHE A 63 8.17 8.61 3.70
N VAL A 64 8.97 9.44 4.36
CA VAL A 64 9.41 10.75 3.85
C VAL A 64 10.93 10.81 3.85
N SER A 65 11.50 11.18 2.70
CA SER A 65 12.92 11.41 2.46
C SER A 65 13.19 12.88 2.12
#